data_AF-A0A433SKD2-F1
#
_entry.id   AF-A0A433SKD2-F1
#
_cell.length_a   1.000
_cell.length_b   1.000
_cell.length_c   1.000
_cell.angle_alpha   90.00
_cell.angle_beta   90.00
_cell.angle_gamma   90.00
#
_symmetry.space_group_name_H-M   'P 1'
#
loop_
_entity.id
_entity.type
_entity.pdbx_description
1 polymer ?
#
loop_
_entity_poly.entity_id
_entity_poly.type
_entity_poly.pdbx_seq_one_letter_code
_entity_poly.pdbx_strand_id
1 'polypeptide(L)'
;MKAVPNILAICLIVTLTCGSTAAISMAMKTKTSMIDAISFFEDKLGSLENQDRYELVRSTVSGAFGWQRQWTYDLLVCNVQDLSRTERDQEWESFIYDFNDSRRSFFSESSRLDDEELREKVKKLLEKMLAEVEQSFLDVGSDITCN
;
A
#
# COMPACT_ATOMS: atom_id res chain seq x y z
N MET A 1 26.36 -13.70 -18.73
CA MET A 1 26.06 -12.47 -17.97
C MET A 1 24.64 -12.07 -18.35
N LYS A 2 23.67 -12.29 -17.46
CA LYS A 2 22.25 -12.03 -17.73
C LYS A 2 21.97 -10.55 -17.44
N ALA A 3 21.31 -9.89 -18.39
CA ALA A 3 20.93 -8.50 -18.30
C ALA A 3 19.93 -8.29 -17.16
N VAL A 4 20.23 -7.33 -16.30
CA VAL A 4 19.28 -6.76 -15.33
C VAL A 4 18.26 -5.96 -16.14
N PRO A 5 16.94 -6.23 -16.04
CA PRO A 5 15.96 -5.38 -16.69
C PRO A 5 15.94 -4.04 -15.95
N ASN A 6 16.24 -2.97 -16.69
CA ASN A 6 16.10 -1.58 -16.29
C ASN A 6 14.67 -1.29 -15.83
N ILE A 7 14.40 -1.41 -14.54
CA ILE A 7 13.29 -0.73 -13.87
C ILE A 7 13.79 0.67 -13.58
N LEU A 8 13.70 1.60 -14.54
CA LEU A 8 13.86 3.05 -14.33
C LEU A 8 13.69 3.79 -15.67
N ALA A 9 12.53 3.66 -16.30
CA ALA A 9 12.12 4.58 -17.37
C ALA A 9 10.61 4.48 -17.60
N ILE A 10 9.80 4.66 -16.56
CA ILE A 10 8.39 5.00 -16.77
C ILE A 10 8.38 6.49 -17.12
N CYS A 11 8.52 6.78 -18.42
CA CYS A 11 8.28 8.10 -18.98
C CYS A 11 6.82 8.46 -18.72
N LEU A 12 6.62 9.37 -17.76
CA LEU A 12 5.34 9.96 -17.42
C LEU A 12 4.86 10.80 -18.63
N ILE A 13 4.03 10.21 -19.50
CA ILE A 13 3.33 10.97 -20.53
C ILE A 13 2.19 11.71 -19.83
N VAL A 14 2.44 12.98 -19.48
CA VAL A 14 1.41 13.88 -18.97
C VAL A 14 0.63 14.44 -20.17
N THR A 15 -0.45 13.77 -20.55
CA THR A 15 -1.47 14.37 -21.41
C THR A 15 -2.23 15.43 -20.62
N LEU A 16 -1.85 16.69 -20.83
CA LEU A 16 -2.53 17.88 -20.30
C LEU A 16 -3.89 18.06 -20.98
N THR A 17 -4.88 17.27 -20.57
CA THR A 17 -6.29 17.68 -20.65
C THR A 17 -6.59 18.58 -19.45
N CYS A 18 -7.42 19.60 -19.61
CA CYS A 18 -7.78 20.62 -18.59
C CYS A 18 -8.49 20.07 -17.35
N GLY A 19 -7.92 19.07 -16.66
CA GLY A 19 -8.32 18.67 -15.32
C GLY A 19 -7.89 19.73 -14.32
N SER A 20 -8.72 19.99 -13.31
CA SER A 20 -8.40 20.93 -12.25
C SER A 20 -7.05 20.58 -11.62
N THR A 21 -6.21 21.58 -11.35
CA THR A 21 -4.89 21.39 -10.71
C THR A 21 -4.95 20.57 -9.41
N ALA A 22 -6.12 20.58 -8.74
CA ALA A 22 -6.41 19.78 -7.55
C ALA A 22 -6.49 18.27 -7.82
N ALA A 23 -7.19 17.83 -8.88
CA ALA A 23 -7.29 16.41 -9.22
C ALA A 23 -5.92 15.82 -9.63
N ILE A 24 -5.15 16.57 -10.41
CA ILE A 24 -3.78 16.18 -10.79
C ILE A 24 -2.87 16.08 -9.56
N SER A 25 -2.93 17.07 -8.65
CA SER A 25 -2.15 17.06 -7.41
C SER A 25 -2.49 15.87 -6.51
N MET A 26 -3.76 15.47 -6.48
CA MET A 26 -4.25 14.35 -5.66
C MET A 26 -3.84 12.99 -6.24
N ALA A 27 -3.89 12.85 -7.56
CA ALA A 27 -3.40 11.65 -8.25
C ALA A 27 -1.89 11.47 -8.03
N MET A 28 -1.11 12.56 -8.12
CA MET A 28 0.33 12.54 -7.82
C MET A 28 0.60 12.14 -6.36
N LYS A 29 -0.12 12.72 -5.39
CA LYS A 29 0.02 12.38 -3.97
C LYS A 29 -0.25 10.90 -3.72
N THR A 30 -1.32 10.37 -4.32
CA THR A 30 -1.70 8.94 -4.22
C THR A 30 -0.61 8.04 -4.81
N LYS A 31 -0.07 8.40 -5.99
CA LYS A 31 1.04 7.65 -6.58
C LYS A 31 2.29 7.69 -5.70
N THR A 32 2.62 8.82 -5.10
CA THR A 32 3.75 8.92 -4.16
C THR A 32 3.55 8.00 -2.96
N SER A 33 2.37 7.99 -2.32
CA SER A 33 2.15 7.13 -1.17
C SER A 33 2.15 5.64 -1.52
N MET A 34 1.72 5.26 -2.73
CA MET A 34 1.86 3.90 -3.26
C MET A 34 3.32 3.52 -3.49
N ILE A 35 4.13 4.40 -4.10
CA ILE A 35 5.58 4.15 -4.32
C ILE A 35 6.31 3.99 -3.00
N ASP A 36 6.00 4.81 -2.01
CA ASP A 36 6.60 4.73 -0.67
C ASP A 36 6.21 3.42 0.02
N ALA A 37 4.95 2.98 -0.11
CA ALA A 37 4.47 1.70 0.40
C ALA A 37 5.17 0.50 -0.29
N ILE A 38 5.27 0.50 -1.63
CA ILE A 38 6.01 -0.51 -2.40
C ILE A 38 7.46 -0.60 -1.90
N SER A 39 8.14 0.54 -1.85
CA SER A 39 9.54 0.61 -1.41
C SER A 39 9.72 0.07 0.01
N PHE A 40 8.77 0.38 0.91
CA PHE A 40 8.78 -0.18 2.26
C PHE A 40 8.60 -1.70 2.26
N PHE A 41 7.63 -2.24 1.51
CA PHE A 41 7.37 -3.68 1.46
C PHE A 41 8.56 -4.46 0.88
N GLU A 42 9.17 -3.95 -0.20
CA GLU A 42 10.37 -4.56 -0.80
C GLU A 42 11.57 -4.55 0.15
N ASP A 43 11.82 -3.44 0.86
CA ASP A 43 12.87 -3.34 1.88
C ASP A 43 12.68 -4.37 3.00
N LYS A 44 11.45 -4.52 3.49
CA LYS A 44 11.14 -5.48 4.56
C LYS A 44 11.18 -6.92 4.09
N LEU A 45 10.77 -7.22 2.87
CA LEU A 45 10.98 -8.54 2.25
C LEU A 45 12.46 -8.89 2.13
N GLY A 46 13.30 -7.95 1.72
CA GLY A 46 14.74 -8.15 1.59
C GLY A 46 15.50 -8.30 2.91
N SER A 47 14.95 -7.78 4.02
CA SER A 47 15.61 -7.79 5.34
C SER A 47 15.03 -8.79 6.35
N LEU A 48 13.96 -9.49 5.99
CA LEU A 48 13.15 -10.34 6.87
C LEU A 48 13.94 -11.46 7.57
N GLU A 49 14.89 -12.09 6.87
CA GLU A 49 15.69 -13.21 7.41
C GLU A 49 16.60 -12.80 8.58
N ASN A 50 16.97 -11.52 8.66
CA ASN A 50 17.94 -11.00 9.63
C ASN A 50 17.31 -10.31 10.84
N GLN A 51 15.97 -10.23 10.90
CA GLN A 51 15.26 -9.56 11.99
C GLN A 51 14.96 -10.53 13.13
N ASP A 52 15.09 -10.05 14.37
CA ASP A 52 14.52 -10.74 15.53
C ASP A 52 13.00 -10.53 15.60
N ARG A 53 12.34 -11.34 16.43
CA ARG A 53 10.88 -11.28 16.63
C ARG A 53 10.38 -9.88 17.00
N TYR A 54 11.14 -9.15 17.82
CA TYR A 54 10.72 -7.85 18.31
C TYR A 54 10.69 -6.83 17.16
N GLU A 55 11.77 -6.77 16.38
CA GLU A 55 11.89 -5.88 15.22
C GLU A 55 10.85 -6.24 14.15
N LEU A 56 10.64 -7.53 13.91
CA LEU A 56 9.64 -8.04 12.98
C LEU A 56 8.22 -7.57 13.33
N VAL A 57 7.82 -7.63 14.60
CA VAL A 57 6.49 -7.20 15.05
C VAL A 57 6.37 -5.66 15.10
N ARG A 58 7.36 -4.99 15.69
CA ARG A 58 7.30 -3.55 15.95
C ARG A 58 7.50 -2.73 14.69
N SER A 59 8.47 -3.08 13.85
CA SER A 59 8.91 -2.27 12.72
C SER A 59 8.23 -2.73 11.44
N THR A 60 8.29 -4.04 11.15
CA THR A 60 7.79 -4.59 9.90
C THR A 60 6.27 -4.67 9.87
N VAL A 61 5.64 -5.41 10.77
CA VAL A 61 4.16 -5.60 10.75
C VAL A 61 3.42 -4.30 11.00
N SER A 62 3.81 -3.56 12.04
CA SER A 62 3.13 -2.30 12.38
C SER A 62 3.32 -1.24 11.28
N GLY A 63 4.52 -1.18 10.68
CA GLY A 63 4.80 -0.31 9.54
C GLY A 63 3.98 -0.71 8.31
N ALA A 64 3.85 -2.00 8.02
CA ALA A 64 3.12 -2.49 6.86
C ALA A 64 1.63 -2.12 6.91
N PHE A 65 0.98 -2.33 8.06
CA PHE A 65 -0.39 -1.87 8.28
C PHE A 65 -0.50 -0.33 8.22
N GLY A 66 0.51 0.40 8.71
CA GLY A 66 0.56 1.86 8.61
C GLY A 66 0.54 2.35 7.17
N TRP A 67 1.40 1.78 6.33
CA TRP A 67 1.45 2.09 4.90
C TRP A 67 0.17 1.68 4.17
N GLN A 68 -0.37 0.48 4.45
CA GLN A 68 -1.63 0.03 3.85
C GLN A 68 -2.76 1.04 4.11
N ARG A 69 -2.93 1.47 5.36
CA ARG A 69 -3.92 2.47 5.71
C ARG A 69 -3.71 3.80 4.98
N GLN A 70 -2.47 4.25 4.83
CA GLN A 70 -2.14 5.54 4.24
C GLN A 70 -2.45 5.57 2.74
N TRP A 71 -1.94 4.59 1.97
CA TRP A 71 -2.15 4.61 0.52
C TRP A 71 -3.61 4.33 0.15
N THR A 72 -4.34 3.49 0.92
CA THR A 72 -5.77 3.28 0.69
C THR A 72 -6.58 4.54 0.98
N TYR A 73 -6.22 5.32 2.01
CA TYR A 73 -6.87 6.62 2.26
C TYR A 73 -6.66 7.59 1.10
N ASP A 74 -5.42 7.73 0.64
CA ASP A 74 -5.11 8.62 -0.48
C ASP A 74 -5.83 8.16 -1.76
N LEU A 75 -5.90 6.84 -2.01
CA LEU A 75 -6.65 6.26 -3.13
C LEU A 75 -8.14 6.54 -3.04
N LEU A 76 -8.75 6.37 -1.86
CA LEU A 76 -10.15 6.72 -1.64
C LEU A 76 -10.35 8.21 -1.96
N VAL A 77 -9.56 9.09 -1.36
CA VAL A 77 -9.67 10.53 -1.62
C VAL A 77 -9.52 10.87 -3.12
N CYS A 78 -8.70 10.13 -3.87
CA CYS A 78 -8.56 10.28 -5.32
C CYS A 78 -9.74 9.73 -6.13
N ASN A 79 -10.28 8.57 -5.79
CA ASN A 79 -11.27 7.87 -6.63
C ASN A 79 -12.71 8.36 -6.47
N VAL A 80 -13.02 9.08 -5.39
CA VAL A 80 -14.40 9.44 -5.05
C VAL A 80 -14.59 10.94 -4.92
N GLN A 81 -14.09 11.73 -5.88
CA GLN A 81 -14.43 13.18 -5.91
C GLN A 81 -15.93 13.38 -6.17
N ASP A 82 -16.55 12.46 -6.91
CA ASP A 82 -17.98 12.47 -7.25
C ASP A 82 -18.92 11.92 -6.16
N LEU A 83 -18.41 11.24 -5.13
CA LEU A 83 -19.26 10.80 -4.01
C LEU A 83 -19.63 11.96 -3.10
N SER A 84 -20.83 11.89 -2.54
CA SER A 84 -21.19 12.74 -1.41
C SER A 84 -20.24 12.49 -0.25
N ARG A 85 -20.07 13.51 0.61
CA ARG A 85 -19.25 13.36 1.83
C ARG A 85 -19.68 12.15 2.67
N THR A 86 -20.99 11.89 2.75
CA THR A 86 -21.55 10.77 3.52
C THR A 86 -21.15 9.41 2.95
N GLU A 87 -21.16 9.23 1.63
CA GLU A 87 -20.75 7.97 1.00
C GLU A 87 -19.25 7.72 1.19
N ARG A 88 -18.41 8.76 1.05
CA ARG A 88 -16.97 8.66 1.37
C ARG A 88 -16.71 8.27 2.81
N ASP A 89 -17.43 8.89 3.75
CA ASP A 89 -17.29 8.60 5.18
C ASP A 89 -17.69 7.13 5.46
N GLN A 90 -18.73 6.61 4.81
CA GLN A 90 -19.15 5.21 4.92
C GLN A 90 -18.13 4.23 4.35
N GLU A 91 -17.58 4.48 3.16
CA GLU A 91 -16.54 3.64 2.57
C GLU A 91 -15.28 3.62 3.44
N TRP A 92 -14.88 4.78 3.97
CA TRP A 92 -13.75 4.87 4.89
C TRP A 92 -14.01 4.12 6.20
N GLU A 93 -15.19 4.25 6.79
CA GLU A 93 -15.56 3.53 8.00
C GLU A 93 -15.58 2.02 7.78
N SER A 94 -16.11 1.55 6.65
CA SER A 94 -16.10 0.13 6.27
C SER A 94 -14.68 -0.39 6.14
N PHE A 95 -13.81 0.34 5.41
CA PHE A 95 -12.40 -0.01 5.30
C PHE A 95 -11.71 -0.06 6.67
N ILE A 96 -11.93 0.95 7.52
CA ILE A 96 -11.31 1.01 8.85
C ILE A 96 -11.78 -0.14 9.75
N TYR A 97 -13.03 -0.58 9.63
CA TYR A 97 -13.53 -1.75 10.34
C TYR A 97 -12.78 -3.01 9.92
N ASP A 98 -12.75 -3.31 8.62
CA ASP A 98 -12.11 -4.51 8.06
C ASP A 98 -10.59 -4.51 8.28
N PHE A 99 -9.96 -3.34 8.16
CA PHE A 99 -8.53 -3.13 8.43
C PHE A 99 -8.20 -3.44 9.90
N ASN A 100 -8.96 -2.89 10.84
CA ASN A 100 -8.72 -3.13 12.26
C ASN A 100 -8.99 -4.58 12.66
N ASP A 101 -9.96 -5.23 12.02
CA ASP A 101 -10.24 -6.64 12.25
C ASP A 101 -9.09 -7.53 11.75
N SER A 102 -8.67 -7.32 10.50
CA SER A 102 -7.52 -8.01 9.90
C SER A 102 -6.24 -7.83 10.72
N ARG A 103 -5.98 -6.59 11.18
CA ARG A 103 -4.84 -6.27 12.04
C ARG A 103 -4.91 -7.02 13.36
N ARG A 104 -6.06 -7.03 14.04
CA ARG A 104 -6.25 -7.76 15.31
C ARG A 104 -6.09 -9.27 15.12
N SER A 105 -6.68 -9.84 14.06
CA SER A 105 -6.54 -11.27 13.77
C SER A 105 -5.08 -11.65 13.56
N PHE A 106 -4.34 -10.85 12.78
CA PHE A 106 -2.92 -11.06 12.55
C PHE A 106 -2.13 -11.12 13.85
N PHE A 107 -2.27 -10.12 14.73
CA PHE A 107 -1.52 -10.09 16.00
C PHE A 107 -1.97 -11.20 16.97
N SER A 108 -3.25 -11.53 17.00
CA SER A 108 -3.79 -12.62 17.82
C SER A 108 -3.16 -13.96 17.42
N GLU A 109 -3.16 -14.28 16.13
CA GLU A 109 -2.57 -15.51 15.59
C GLU A 109 -1.05 -15.54 15.79
N SER A 110 -0.38 -14.41 15.55
CA SER A 110 1.08 -14.27 15.64
C SER A 110 1.64 -14.48 17.05
N SER A 111 0.84 -14.22 18.07
CA SER A 111 1.24 -14.38 19.48
C SER A 111 1.58 -15.82 19.87
N ARG A 112 1.09 -16.81 19.10
CA ARG A 112 1.23 -18.23 19.38
C ARG A 112 2.27 -18.93 18.51
N LEU A 113 2.81 -18.23 17.52
CA LEU A 113 3.78 -18.77 16.58
C LEU A 113 5.19 -18.76 17.16
N ASP A 114 6.02 -19.68 16.70
CA ASP A 114 7.46 -19.57 16.87
C ASP A 114 8.08 -18.54 15.90
N ASP A 115 9.39 -18.32 16.00
CA ASP A 115 10.08 -17.27 15.22
C ASP A 115 10.13 -17.57 13.72
N GLU A 116 10.11 -18.84 13.31
CA GLU A 116 10.15 -19.25 11.91
C GLU A 116 8.74 -19.14 11.29
N GLU A 117 7.74 -19.69 11.99
CA GLU A 117 6.34 -19.57 11.61
C GLU A 117 5.88 -18.11 11.51
N LEU A 118 6.33 -17.28 12.46
CA LEU A 118 6.03 -15.85 12.44
C LEU A 118 6.68 -15.14 11.26
N ARG A 119 7.94 -15.46 10.95
CA ARG A 119 8.65 -14.90 9.78
C ARG A 119 7.92 -15.23 8.49
N GLU A 120 7.56 -16.49 8.29
CA GLU A 120 6.84 -16.92 7.10
C GLU A 120 5.46 -16.26 7.00
N LYS A 121 4.77 -16.08 8.13
CA LYS A 121 3.48 -15.36 8.16
C LYS A 121 3.63 -13.87 7.82
N VAL A 122 4.66 -13.20 8.32
CA VAL A 122 4.95 -11.79 7.98
C VAL A 122 5.34 -11.66 6.52
N LYS A 123 6.15 -12.57 5.99
CA LYS A 123 6.50 -12.60 4.57
C LYS A 123 5.25 -12.65 3.68
N LYS A 124 4.33 -13.58 3.96
CA LYS A 124 3.05 -13.70 3.24
C LYS A 124 2.19 -12.44 3.35
N LEU A 125 2.17 -11.78 4.50
CA LEU A 125 1.47 -10.50 4.68
C LEU A 125 2.05 -9.43 3.75
N LEU A 126 3.38 -9.28 3.74
CA LEU A 126 4.06 -8.29 2.90
C LEU A 126 3.89 -8.58 1.41
N GLU A 127 4.04 -9.84 0.98
CA GLU A 127 3.82 -10.25 -0.41
C GLU A 127 2.39 -9.93 -0.87
N LYS A 128 1.39 -10.20 -0.01
CA LYS A 128 0.00 -9.85 -0.29
C LYS A 128 -0.20 -8.34 -0.42
N MET A 129 0.30 -7.55 0.54
CA MET A 129 0.17 -6.09 0.52
C MET A 129 0.91 -5.46 -0.66
N LEU A 130 2.08 -6.00 -1.04
CA LEU A 130 2.84 -5.59 -2.21
C LEU A 130 2.03 -5.81 -3.49
N ALA A 131 1.47 -7.01 -3.67
CA ALA A 131 0.64 -7.31 -4.83
C ALA A 131 -0.60 -6.40 -4.93
N GLU A 132 -1.25 -6.10 -3.79
CA GLU A 132 -2.41 -5.19 -3.74
C GLU A 132 -2.05 -3.76 -4.16
N VAL A 133 -0.93 -3.23 -3.66
CA VAL A 133 -0.51 -1.86 -3.99
C VAL A 133 0.03 -1.75 -5.41
N GLU A 134 0.76 -2.76 -5.92
CA GLU A 134 1.24 -2.78 -7.30
C GLU A 134 0.08 -2.83 -8.30
N GLN A 135 -0.92 -3.68 -8.04
CA GLN A 135 -2.12 -3.74 -8.87
C GLN A 135 -2.85 -2.40 -8.87
N SER A 136 -3.07 -1.81 -7.68
CA SER A 136 -3.72 -0.50 -7.55
C SER A 136 -2.93 0.61 -8.26
N PHE A 137 -1.60 0.56 -8.18
CA PHE A 137 -0.72 1.52 -8.84
C PHE A 137 -0.82 1.43 -10.37
N LEU A 138 -0.92 0.22 -10.93
CA LEU A 138 -1.13 0.01 -12.36
C LEU A 138 -2.49 0.53 -12.81
N ASP A 139 -3.54 0.30 -12.00
CA ASP A 139 -4.91 0.75 -12.29
C ASP A 139 -5.01 2.29 -12.28
N VAL A 140 -4.31 2.99 -11.38
CA VAL A 140 -4.17 4.46 -11.38
C VAL A 140 -3.14 4.95 -12.42
N GLY A 141 -2.32 4.03 -12.94
CA GLY A 141 -1.24 4.26 -13.91
C GLY A 141 -1.74 4.54 -15.32
N SER A 142 -2.82 3.88 -15.75
CA SER A 142 -3.35 3.96 -17.11
C SER A 142 -4.08 5.26 -17.41
N ASP A 143 -4.69 5.91 -16.42
CA ASP A 143 -5.37 7.19 -16.55
C ASP A 143 -5.00 8.07 -15.34
N ILE A 144 -4.22 9.14 -15.53
CA ILE A 144 -3.94 10.11 -14.45
C ILE A 144 -5.17 11.02 -14.26
N THR A 145 -6.27 10.43 -13.82
CA THR A 145 -7.48 11.14 -13.47
C THR A 145 -8.01 10.58 -12.16
N CYS A 146 -7.88 11.35 -11.09
CA CYS A 146 -8.84 11.24 -10.01
C CYS A 146 -10.20 11.63 -10.63
N ASN A 147 -11.16 10.71 -10.63
CA ASN A 147 -12.52 10.96 -11.13
C ASN A 147 -13.28 11.82 -10.12
#